data_AF-A0A813D732-F1
#
_entry.id   AF-A0A813D732-F1
#
_cell.length_a   1.000
_cell.length_b   1.000
_cell.length_c   1.000
_cell.angle_alpha   90.00
_cell.angle_beta   90.00
_cell.angle_gamma   90.00
#
_symmetry.space_group_name_H-M   'P 1'
#
loop_
_entity.id
_entity.type
_entity.pdbx_description
1 polymer ?
#
loop_
_entity_poly.entity_id
_entity_poly.type
_entity_poly.pdbx_seq_one_letter_code
_entity_poly.pdbx_strand_id
1 'polypeptide(L)'
;MAMSDPFDVARDEVETAVRKVRRLHKEWLRLLETENTSESRSFQEIHRELTGELQQLVSDLGEVERSIKAVEENRQRFHLSDAQLAARKDFWAASTAAQKDLQSSVTGQAARSKMDGDRKRTLLVRQDQAQEQQQQRLTQESKAFHEEQRLLQRQLLASQEDELEALERGTQRLGQVAYTINGELESQQKLLDELNEDVGREMERMDVVTKSMGALLKTSNRGQIYMVGAAILLFLILVFLILNT
;
A
#
# COMPACT_ATOMS: atom_id res chain seq x y z
N MET A 1 -82.51 -25.25 14.07
CA MET A 1 -81.30 -24.45 14.39
C MET A 1 -81.52 -23.08 13.80
N ALA A 2 -81.73 -22.06 14.64
CA ALA A 2 -81.89 -20.69 14.14
C ALA A 2 -80.56 -20.28 13.50
N MET A 3 -80.62 -19.81 12.25
CA MET A 3 -79.47 -19.28 11.53
C MET A 3 -78.96 -18.08 12.33
N SER A 4 -77.76 -18.19 12.91
CA SER A 4 -77.14 -17.11 13.68
C SER A 4 -77.06 -15.87 12.78
N ASP A 5 -77.44 -14.70 13.31
CA ASP A 5 -77.39 -13.47 12.52
C ASP A 5 -75.96 -13.25 12.01
N PRO A 6 -75.74 -13.05 10.69
CA PRO A 6 -74.42 -12.78 10.15
C PRO A 6 -73.70 -11.62 10.85
N PHE A 7 -74.44 -10.66 11.38
CA PHE A 7 -73.88 -9.58 12.18
C PHE A 7 -73.29 -10.05 13.51
N ASP A 8 -73.92 -10.98 14.21
CA ASP A 8 -73.40 -11.48 15.49
C ASP A 8 -72.08 -12.23 15.29
N VAL A 9 -71.94 -12.95 14.17
CA VAL A 9 -70.68 -13.60 13.78
C VAL A 9 -69.60 -12.55 13.50
N ALA A 10 -69.90 -11.54 12.68
CA ALA A 10 -68.98 -10.45 12.38
C ALA A 10 -68.59 -9.65 13.64
N ARG A 11 -69.52 -9.46 14.58
CA ARG A 11 -69.25 -8.82 15.88
C ARG A 11 -68.23 -9.61 16.67
N ASP A 12 -68.42 -10.92 16.82
CA ASP A 12 -67.55 -11.78 17.61
C ASP A 12 -66.14 -11.89 16.99
N GLU A 13 -66.05 -11.87 15.65
CA GLU A 13 -64.80 -11.79 14.89
C GLU A 13 -64.07 -10.45 15.15
N VAL A 14 -64.77 -9.32 15.00
CA VAL A 14 -64.22 -7.99 15.26
C VAL A 14 -63.76 -7.84 16.71
N GLU A 15 -64.53 -8.34 17.68
CA GLU A 15 -64.11 -8.33 19.09
C GLU A 15 -62.83 -9.14 19.32
N THR A 16 -62.72 -10.29 18.66
CA THR A 16 -61.54 -11.15 18.74
C THR A 16 -60.32 -10.47 18.12
N ALA A 17 -60.50 -9.83 16.95
CA ALA A 17 -59.48 -9.02 16.30
C ALA A 17 -59.04 -7.84 17.19
N VAL A 18 -59.97 -7.09 17.77
CA VAL A 18 -59.67 -5.98 18.70
C VAL A 18 -58.88 -6.47 19.92
N ARG A 19 -59.25 -7.62 20.51
CA ARG A 19 -58.49 -8.23 21.62
C ARG A 19 -57.06 -8.60 21.21
N LYS A 20 -56.90 -9.19 20.02
CA LYS A 20 -55.58 -9.55 19.47
C LYS A 20 -54.72 -8.32 19.23
N VAL A 21 -55.24 -7.29 18.56
CA VAL A 21 -54.54 -6.03 18.28
C VAL A 21 -54.13 -5.34 19.59
N ARG A 22 -55.00 -5.30 20.61
CA ARG A 22 -54.66 -4.74 21.93
C ARG A 22 -53.51 -5.49 22.61
N ARG A 23 -53.46 -6.82 22.49
CA ARG A 23 -52.36 -7.63 23.03
C ARG A 23 -51.05 -7.34 22.28
N LEU A 24 -51.09 -7.33 20.95
CA LEU A 24 -49.93 -7.00 20.11
C LEU A 24 -49.42 -5.58 20.37
N HIS A 25 -50.32 -4.61 20.56
CA HIS A 25 -49.97 -3.23 20.87
C HIS A 25 -49.26 -3.07 22.22
N LYS A 26 -49.69 -3.80 23.26
CA LYS A 26 -48.99 -3.81 24.56
C LYS A 26 -47.57 -4.34 24.45
N GLU A 27 -47.39 -5.44 23.72
CA GLU A 27 -46.06 -6.02 23.52
C GLU A 27 -45.19 -5.11 22.64
N TRP A 28 -45.79 -4.49 21.63
CA TRP A 28 -45.12 -3.50 20.79
C TRP A 28 -44.64 -2.29 21.60
N LEU A 29 -45.46 -1.74 22.51
CA LEU A 29 -45.05 -0.66 23.42
C LEU A 29 -43.89 -1.07 24.32
N ARG A 30 -43.95 -2.28 24.89
CA ARG A 30 -42.86 -2.83 25.70
C ARG A 30 -41.55 -2.84 24.91
N LEU A 31 -41.57 -3.38 23.71
CA LEU A 31 -40.39 -3.48 22.85
C LEU A 31 -39.90 -2.11 22.34
N LEU A 32 -40.82 -1.17 22.08
CA LEU A 32 -40.50 0.20 21.69
C LEU A 32 -39.68 0.92 22.77
N GLU A 33 -39.97 0.67 24.04
CA GLU A 33 -39.26 1.25 25.18
C GLU A 33 -37.97 0.52 25.52
N THR A 34 -37.95 -0.82 25.43
CA THR A 34 -36.84 -1.63 25.93
C THR A 34 -35.73 -1.91 24.94
N GLU A 35 -36.02 -1.97 23.64
CA GLU A 35 -35.07 -2.47 22.62
C GLU A 35 -34.68 -1.41 21.58
N ASN A 36 -33.57 -1.66 20.88
CA ASN A 36 -33.25 -0.94 19.66
C ASN A 36 -34.17 -1.45 18.55
N THR A 37 -35.19 -0.64 18.23
CA THR A 37 -36.22 -0.97 17.24
C THR A 37 -35.68 -1.27 15.84
N SER A 38 -34.47 -0.78 15.52
CA SER A 38 -33.84 -0.99 14.21
C SER A 38 -33.08 -2.32 14.10
N GLU A 39 -32.69 -2.93 15.22
CA GLU A 39 -31.92 -4.17 15.25
C GLU A 39 -32.72 -5.36 15.76
N SER A 40 -33.75 -5.11 16.57
CA SER A 40 -34.63 -6.16 17.10
C SER A 40 -35.53 -6.73 16.02
N ARG A 41 -35.30 -8.01 15.68
CA ARG A 41 -36.20 -8.77 14.80
C ARG A 41 -37.58 -8.93 15.41
N SER A 42 -37.64 -9.19 16.72
CA SER A 42 -38.90 -9.34 17.46
C SER A 42 -39.77 -8.08 17.35
N PHE A 43 -39.17 -6.89 17.48
CA PHE A 43 -39.90 -5.63 17.29
C PHE A 43 -40.42 -5.48 15.85
N GLN A 44 -39.60 -5.78 14.85
CA GLN A 44 -39.99 -5.67 13.43
C GLN A 44 -41.14 -6.63 13.09
N GLU A 45 -41.09 -7.86 13.58
CA GLU A 45 -42.14 -8.86 13.39
C GLU A 45 -43.46 -8.41 14.02
N ILE A 46 -43.43 -7.99 15.29
CA ILE A 46 -44.61 -7.51 16.01
C ILE A 46 -45.17 -6.22 15.38
N HIS A 47 -44.30 -5.29 14.95
CA HIS A 47 -44.75 -4.07 14.28
C HIS A 47 -45.45 -4.38 12.95
N ARG A 48 -44.91 -5.33 12.17
CA ARG A 48 -45.52 -5.79 10.91
C ARG A 48 -46.86 -6.48 11.17
N GLU A 49 -46.91 -7.40 12.13
CA GLU A 49 -48.14 -8.10 12.49
C GLU A 49 -49.20 -7.12 12.98
N LEU A 50 -48.87 -6.24 13.93
CA LEU A 50 -49.77 -5.23 14.46
C LEU A 50 -50.34 -4.32 13.36
N THR A 51 -49.49 -3.85 12.44
CA THR A 51 -49.93 -2.97 11.34
C THR A 51 -50.85 -3.72 10.37
N GLY A 52 -50.54 -4.97 10.05
CA GLY A 52 -51.40 -5.80 9.19
C GLY A 52 -52.76 -6.08 9.83
N GLU A 53 -52.78 -6.45 11.11
CA GLU A 53 -54.03 -6.71 11.85
C GLU A 53 -54.87 -5.44 12.02
N LEU A 54 -54.25 -4.27 12.20
CA LEU A 54 -54.96 -2.98 12.21
C LEU A 54 -55.60 -2.66 10.86
N GLN A 55 -54.93 -2.95 9.74
CA GLN A 55 -55.48 -2.75 8.39
C GLN A 55 -56.64 -3.71 8.10
N GLN A 56 -56.53 -4.97 8.54
CA GLN A 56 -57.62 -5.93 8.43
C GLN A 56 -58.82 -5.46 9.24
N LEU A 57 -58.62 -5.02 10.49
CA LEU A 57 -59.69 -4.51 11.35
C LEU A 57 -60.41 -3.29 10.74
N VAL A 58 -59.69 -2.40 10.05
CA VAL A 58 -60.32 -1.28 9.31
C VAL A 58 -61.24 -1.81 8.20
N SER A 59 -60.82 -2.84 7.50
CA SER A 59 -61.61 -3.45 6.42
C SER A 59 -62.87 -4.12 6.97
N ASP A 60 -62.73 -4.90 8.04
CA ASP A 60 -63.84 -5.60 8.70
C ASP A 60 -64.86 -4.59 9.27
N LEU A 61 -64.39 -3.52 9.93
CA LEU A 61 -65.28 -2.45 10.43
C LEU A 61 -65.98 -1.71 9.29
N GLY A 62 -65.35 -1.57 8.13
CA GLY A 62 -65.97 -1.02 6.93
C GLY A 62 -67.08 -1.91 6.36
N GLU A 63 -66.94 -3.23 6.47
CA GLU A 63 -68.01 -4.19 6.11
C GLU A 63 -69.18 -4.11 7.08
N VAL A 64 -68.90 -4.05 8.37
CA VAL A 64 -69.92 -3.85 9.42
C VAL A 64 -70.67 -2.54 9.21
N GLU A 65 -69.98 -1.45 8.88
CA GLU A 65 -70.62 -0.16 8.57
C GLU A 65 -71.57 -0.27 7.36
N ARG A 66 -71.12 -0.92 6.27
CA ARG A 66 -71.94 -1.15 5.08
C ARG A 66 -73.18 -1.99 5.41
N SER A 67 -73.03 -3.02 6.25
CA SER A 67 -74.14 -3.84 6.71
C SER A 67 -75.15 -3.03 7.53
N ILE A 68 -74.69 -2.17 8.43
CA ILE A 68 -75.56 -1.31 9.23
C ILE A 68 -76.34 -0.36 8.32
N LYS A 69 -75.67 0.32 7.38
CA LYS A 69 -76.32 1.22 6.41
C LYS A 69 -77.36 0.51 5.54
N ALA A 70 -77.05 -0.70 5.06
CA ALA A 70 -77.99 -1.48 4.26
C ALA A 70 -79.28 -1.85 5.03
N VAL A 71 -79.14 -2.16 6.32
CA VAL A 71 -80.29 -2.41 7.21
C VAL A 71 -81.07 -1.12 7.45
N GLU A 72 -80.40 0.02 7.63
CA GLU A 72 -81.02 1.33 7.80
C GLU A 72 -81.85 1.78 6.60
N GLU A 73 -81.34 1.57 5.39
CA GLU A 73 -82.03 1.94 4.16
C GLU A 73 -83.24 1.03 3.87
N ASN A 74 -83.22 -0.21 4.35
CA ASN A 74 -84.23 -1.24 4.02
C ASN A 74 -84.95 -1.82 5.26
N ARG A 75 -85.38 -0.95 6.18
CA ARG A 75 -86.08 -1.33 7.44
C ARG A 75 -87.30 -2.24 7.26
N GLN A 76 -87.99 -2.16 6.13
CA GLN A 76 -89.16 -3.00 5.86
C GLN A 76 -88.80 -4.45 5.53
N ARG A 77 -87.59 -4.70 5.01
CA ARG A 77 -87.09 -6.01 4.60
C ARG A 77 -86.34 -6.73 5.72
N PHE A 78 -85.74 -5.98 6.63
CA PHE A 78 -85.03 -6.48 7.80
C PHE A 78 -85.86 -6.16 9.05
N HIS A 79 -86.56 -7.15 9.61
CA HIS A 79 -87.39 -7.03 10.81
C HIS A 79 -86.55 -6.86 12.10
N LEU A 80 -85.64 -5.88 12.13
CA LEU A 80 -84.82 -5.53 13.29
C LEU A 80 -85.47 -4.42 14.12
N SER A 81 -85.40 -4.55 15.44
CA SER A 81 -85.83 -3.48 16.35
C SER A 81 -84.86 -2.30 16.34
N ASP A 82 -85.37 -1.10 16.62
CA ASP A 82 -84.54 0.11 16.73
C ASP A 82 -83.49 0.00 17.84
N ALA A 83 -83.81 -0.71 18.93
CA ALA A 83 -82.87 -0.98 20.01
C ALA A 83 -81.70 -1.87 19.54
N GLN A 84 -81.98 -2.89 18.73
CA GLN A 84 -80.93 -3.74 18.15
C GLN A 84 -80.04 -2.94 17.21
N LEU A 85 -80.62 -2.13 16.31
CA LEU A 85 -79.82 -1.31 15.41
C LEU A 85 -78.96 -0.28 16.17
N ALA A 86 -79.50 0.35 17.21
CA ALA A 86 -78.75 1.27 18.06
C ALA A 86 -77.54 0.56 18.69
N ALA A 87 -77.74 -0.64 19.25
CA ALA A 87 -76.63 -1.44 19.79
C ALA A 87 -75.56 -1.78 18.74
N ARG A 88 -75.95 -2.05 17.48
CA ARG A 88 -74.98 -2.28 16.38
C ARG A 88 -74.14 -1.06 16.07
N LYS A 89 -74.77 0.12 16.05
CA LYS A 89 -74.09 1.40 15.82
C LYS A 89 -73.14 1.74 16.97
N ASP A 90 -73.57 1.53 18.20
CA ASP A 90 -72.74 1.78 19.39
C ASP A 90 -71.51 0.86 19.39
N PHE A 91 -71.69 -0.42 19.04
CA PHE A 91 -70.58 -1.36 18.87
C PHE A 91 -69.59 -0.92 17.79
N TRP A 92 -70.09 -0.55 16.61
CA TRP A 92 -69.26 -0.07 15.51
C TRP A 92 -68.50 1.20 15.89
N ALA A 93 -69.17 2.16 16.54
CA ALA A 93 -68.56 3.40 16.98
C ALA A 93 -67.46 3.16 18.03
N ALA A 94 -67.72 2.31 19.03
CA ALA A 94 -66.74 1.95 20.05
C ALA A 94 -65.53 1.21 19.46
N SER A 95 -65.76 0.28 18.53
CA SER A 95 -64.70 -0.49 17.89
C SER A 95 -63.85 0.36 16.94
N THR A 96 -64.48 1.30 16.22
CA THR A 96 -63.80 2.28 15.36
C THR A 96 -62.97 3.26 16.18
N ALA A 97 -63.48 3.75 17.30
CA ALA A 97 -62.72 4.60 18.21
C ALA A 97 -61.49 3.86 18.74
N ALA A 98 -61.64 2.62 19.22
CA ALA A 98 -60.53 1.81 19.70
C ALA A 98 -59.48 1.54 18.60
N GLN A 99 -59.92 1.23 17.37
CA GLN A 99 -59.02 1.04 16.23
C GLN A 99 -58.22 2.32 15.94
N LYS A 100 -58.88 3.48 15.91
CA LYS A 100 -58.25 4.77 15.63
C LYS A 100 -57.24 5.17 16.71
N ASP A 101 -57.55 4.94 17.98
CA ASP A 101 -56.64 5.21 19.08
C ASP A 101 -55.37 4.36 18.97
N LEU A 102 -55.51 3.06 18.71
CA LEU A 102 -54.39 2.14 18.52
C LEU A 102 -53.56 2.53 17.28
N GLN A 103 -54.21 2.87 16.17
CA GLN A 103 -53.55 3.35 14.96
C GLN A 103 -52.75 4.63 15.22
N SER A 104 -53.31 5.58 15.99
CA SER A 104 -52.65 6.84 16.33
C SER A 104 -51.44 6.65 17.22
N SER A 105 -51.47 5.65 18.12
CA SER A 105 -50.33 5.30 18.96
C SER A 105 -49.17 4.72 18.13
N VAL A 106 -49.46 3.82 17.19
CA VAL A 106 -48.45 3.18 16.33
C VAL A 106 -47.85 4.17 15.31
N THR A 107 -48.69 5.05 14.76
CA THR A 107 -48.28 6.07 13.77
C THR A 107 -47.88 7.40 14.41
N GLY A 108 -47.94 7.49 15.73
CA GLY A 108 -47.72 8.72 16.49
C GLY A 108 -46.29 9.23 16.38
N GLN A 109 -46.14 10.54 16.58
CA GLN A 109 -44.84 11.21 16.47
C GLN A 109 -43.81 10.63 17.45
N ALA A 110 -44.21 10.29 18.68
CA ALA A 110 -43.31 9.71 19.68
C ALA A 110 -42.71 8.36 19.24
N ALA A 111 -43.55 7.47 18.70
CA ALA A 111 -43.12 6.17 18.20
C ALA A 111 -42.17 6.31 17.01
N ARG A 112 -42.52 7.18 16.05
CA ARG A 112 -41.67 7.48 14.89
C ARG A 112 -40.33 8.06 15.30
N SER A 113 -40.31 9.05 16.20
CA SER A 113 -39.08 9.66 16.68
C SER A 113 -38.15 8.67 17.39
N LYS A 114 -38.70 7.74 18.18
CA LYS A 114 -37.92 6.67 18.82
C LYS A 114 -37.32 5.73 17.77
N MET A 115 -38.13 5.27 16.82
CA MET A 115 -37.68 4.38 15.73
C MET A 115 -36.63 5.03 14.82
N ASP A 116 -36.82 6.30 14.47
CA ASP A 116 -35.87 7.06 13.65
C ASP A 116 -34.56 7.33 14.40
N GLY A 117 -34.64 7.63 15.70
CA GLY A 117 -33.48 7.82 16.55
C GLY A 117 -32.62 6.55 16.65
N ASP A 118 -33.27 5.42 16.90
CA ASP A 118 -32.65 4.10 16.93
C ASP A 118 -32.01 3.75 15.57
N ARG A 119 -32.74 3.96 14.47
CA ARG A 119 -32.22 3.74 13.11
C ARG A 119 -30.99 4.60 12.82
N LYS A 120 -31.03 5.89 13.18
CA LYS A 120 -29.91 6.81 12.98
C LYS A 120 -28.69 6.35 13.79
N ARG A 121 -28.88 5.92 15.04
CA ARG A 121 -27.80 5.40 15.88
C ARG A 121 -27.11 4.19 15.25
N THR A 122 -27.88 3.23 14.78
CA THR A 122 -27.34 2.03 14.12
C THR A 122 -26.58 2.37 12.84
N LEU A 123 -27.06 3.34 12.05
CA LEU A 123 -26.37 3.81 10.85
C LEU A 123 -25.03 4.49 11.17
N LEU A 124 -24.98 5.31 12.21
CA LEU A 124 -23.76 5.97 12.65
C LEU A 124 -22.71 4.95 13.13
N VAL A 125 -23.11 3.98 13.95
CA VAL A 125 -22.20 2.91 14.41
C VAL A 125 -21.61 2.13 13.23
N ARG A 126 -22.43 1.80 12.22
CA ARG A 126 -21.93 1.12 11.01
C ARG A 126 -20.97 1.99 10.19
N GLN A 127 -21.22 3.30 10.13
CA GLN A 127 -20.35 4.23 9.42
C GLN A 127 -18.98 4.37 10.12
N ASP A 128 -18.97 4.50 11.44
CA ASP A 128 -17.76 4.59 12.24
C ASP A 128 -16.93 3.30 12.08
N GLN A 129 -17.56 2.13 12.19
CA GLN A 129 -16.90 0.84 11.98
C GLN A 129 -16.31 0.70 10.57
N ALA A 130 -17.03 1.16 9.53
CA ALA A 130 -16.53 1.13 8.16
C ALA A 130 -15.33 2.05 7.96
N GLN A 131 -15.34 3.24 8.56
CA GLN A 131 -14.21 4.17 8.53
C GLN A 131 -13.00 3.62 9.29
N GLU A 132 -13.20 3.03 10.48
CA GLU A 132 -12.12 2.41 11.25
C GLU A 132 -11.47 1.25 10.49
N GLN A 133 -12.27 0.38 9.88
CA GLN A 133 -11.75 -0.73 9.06
C GLN A 133 -10.95 -0.22 7.86
N GLN A 134 -11.43 0.83 7.19
CA GLN A 134 -10.69 1.43 6.08
C GLN A 134 -9.36 2.05 6.55
N GLN A 135 -9.37 2.76 7.68
CA GLN A 135 -8.17 3.35 8.26
C GLN A 135 -7.15 2.27 8.67
N GLN A 136 -7.62 1.15 9.24
CA GLN A 136 -6.76 0.02 9.59
C GLN A 136 -6.11 -0.60 8.35
N ARG A 137 -6.86 -0.80 7.26
CA ARG A 137 -6.31 -1.32 5.99
C ARG A 137 -5.21 -0.41 5.43
N LEU A 138 -5.47 0.90 5.34
CA LEU A 138 -4.48 1.88 4.87
C LEU A 138 -3.23 1.89 5.74
N THR A 139 -3.41 1.80 7.06
CA THR A 139 -2.29 1.75 8.02
C THR A 139 -1.47 0.47 7.86
N GLN A 140 -2.12 -0.67 7.63
CA GLN A 140 -1.45 -1.96 7.45
C GLN A 140 -0.67 -1.99 6.13
N GLU A 141 -1.25 -1.48 5.04
CA GLU A 141 -0.59 -1.38 3.74
C GLU A 141 0.62 -0.46 3.78
N SER A 142 0.48 0.72 4.40
CA SER A 142 1.61 1.64 4.62
C SER A 142 2.72 1.00 5.46
N LYS A 143 2.37 0.27 6.54
CA LYS A 143 3.37 -0.45 7.36
C LYS A 143 4.13 -1.51 6.55
N ALA A 144 3.43 -2.32 5.76
CA ALA A 144 4.04 -3.36 4.93
C ALA A 144 5.00 -2.74 3.91
N PHE A 145 4.60 -1.67 3.23
CA PHE A 145 5.45 -0.94 2.29
C PHE A 145 6.70 -0.36 2.96
N HIS A 146 6.56 0.27 4.13
CA HIS A 146 7.70 0.81 4.87
C HIS A 146 8.64 -0.28 5.39
N GLU A 147 8.13 -1.47 5.72
CA GLU A 147 8.94 -2.61 6.14
C GLU A 147 9.75 -3.17 4.98
N GLU A 148 9.15 -3.30 3.80
CA GLU A 148 9.84 -3.71 2.57
C GLU A 148 10.95 -2.72 2.19
N GLN A 149 10.68 -1.41 2.23
CA GLN A 149 11.70 -0.38 1.99
C GLN A 149 12.86 -0.46 2.99
N ARG A 150 12.58 -0.71 4.27
CA ARG A 150 13.61 -0.89 5.31
C ARG A 150 14.48 -2.11 5.06
N LEU A 151 13.90 -3.20 4.56
CA LEU A 151 14.65 -4.41 4.21
C LEU A 151 15.63 -4.13 3.07
N LEU A 152 15.16 -3.49 1.99
CA LEU A 152 15.99 -3.13 0.85
C LEU A 152 17.13 -2.17 1.25
N GLN A 153 16.84 -1.17 2.09
CA GLN A 153 17.85 -0.23 2.57
C GLN A 153 18.94 -0.94 3.39
N ARG A 154 18.57 -1.91 4.23
CA ARG A 154 19.56 -2.71 5.00
C ARG A 154 20.43 -3.56 4.09
N GLN A 155 19.86 -4.18 3.05
CA GLN A 155 20.63 -4.96 2.08
C GLN A 155 21.62 -4.08 1.31
N LEU A 156 21.19 -2.88 0.90
CA LEU A 156 22.05 -1.92 0.21
C LEU A 156 23.20 -1.44 1.10
N LEU A 157 22.93 -1.16 2.39
CA LEU A 157 23.98 -0.79 3.35
C LEU A 157 24.98 -1.93 3.56
N ALA A 158 24.50 -3.17 3.73
CA ALA A 158 25.38 -4.33 3.86
C ALA A 158 26.28 -4.52 2.63
N SER A 159 25.74 -4.34 1.41
CA SER A 159 26.54 -4.40 0.19
C SER A 159 27.60 -3.29 0.10
N GLN A 160 27.31 -2.10 0.63
CA GLN A 160 28.29 -1.01 0.69
C GLN A 160 29.38 -1.29 1.73
N GLU A 161 29.05 -1.92 2.85
CA GLU A 161 30.04 -2.37 3.84
C GLU A 161 31.03 -3.38 3.23
N ASP A 162 30.53 -4.36 2.46
CA ASP A 162 31.38 -5.32 1.73
C ASP A 162 32.31 -4.64 0.71
N GLU A 163 31.81 -3.62 0.00
CA GLU A 163 32.59 -2.86 -0.97
C GLU A 163 33.67 -2.00 -0.29
N LEU A 164 33.36 -1.41 0.87
CA LEU A 164 34.34 -0.70 1.68
C LEU A 164 35.45 -1.63 2.19
N GLU A 165 35.12 -2.87 2.59
CA GLU A 165 36.14 -3.87 2.96
C GLU A 165 37.02 -4.26 1.76
N ALA A 166 36.44 -4.36 0.56
CA ALA A 166 37.21 -4.61 -0.66
C ALA A 166 38.17 -3.44 -0.99
N LEU A 167 37.71 -2.19 -0.82
CA LEU A 167 38.53 -0.99 -0.99
C LEU A 167 39.65 -0.91 0.06
N GLU A 168 39.36 -1.25 1.32
CA GLU A 168 40.36 -1.32 2.38
C GLU A 168 41.47 -2.31 2.02
N ARG A 169 41.10 -3.53 1.60
CA ARG A 169 42.06 -4.54 1.12
C ARG A 169 42.85 -4.07 -0.10
N GLY A 170 42.20 -3.36 -1.03
CA GLY A 170 42.86 -2.74 -2.18
C GLY A 170 43.91 -1.72 -1.76
N THR A 171 43.58 -0.89 -0.77
CA THR A 171 44.47 0.13 -0.21
C THR A 171 45.66 -0.49 0.52
N GLN A 172 45.45 -1.58 1.27
CA GLN A 172 46.54 -2.35 1.90
C GLN A 172 47.50 -2.93 0.86
N ARG A 173 46.98 -3.51 -0.23
CA ARG A 173 47.82 -4.01 -1.34
C ARG A 173 48.61 -2.88 -2.02
N LEU A 174 47.97 -1.75 -2.30
CA LEU A 174 48.65 -0.57 -2.84
C LEU A 174 49.76 -0.08 -1.90
N GLY A 175 49.53 -0.11 -0.58
CA GLY A 175 50.55 0.20 0.42
C GLY A 175 51.75 -0.75 0.35
N GLN A 176 51.51 -2.07 0.22
CA GLN A 176 52.59 -3.05 0.06
C GLN A 176 53.38 -2.86 -1.24
N VAL A 177 52.68 -2.57 -2.35
CA VAL A 177 53.32 -2.29 -3.64
C VAL A 177 54.14 -1.01 -3.56
N ALA A 178 53.61 0.06 -2.96
CA ALA A 178 54.33 1.31 -2.75
C ALA A 178 55.59 1.10 -1.90
N TYR A 179 55.51 0.29 -0.84
CA TYR A 179 56.67 -0.08 -0.02
C TYR A 179 57.73 -0.83 -0.85
N THR A 180 57.31 -1.80 -1.68
CA THR A 180 58.20 -2.58 -2.53
C THR A 180 58.88 -1.69 -3.59
N ILE A 181 58.12 -0.81 -4.25
CA ILE A 181 58.66 0.14 -5.23
C ILE A 181 59.70 1.05 -4.58
N ASN A 182 59.44 1.54 -3.36
CA ASN A 182 60.40 2.38 -2.65
C ASN A 182 61.71 1.63 -2.36
N GLY A 183 61.63 0.37 -1.94
CA GLY A 183 62.83 -0.47 -1.73
C GLY A 183 63.59 -0.74 -3.03
N GLU A 184 62.88 -0.99 -4.13
CA GLU A 184 63.49 -1.20 -5.44
C GLU A 184 64.15 0.07 -5.98
N LEU A 185 63.53 1.24 -5.79
CA LEU A 185 64.12 2.54 -6.12
C LEU A 185 65.40 2.80 -5.32
N GLU A 186 65.42 2.47 -4.03
CA GLU A 186 66.61 2.59 -3.19
C GLU A 186 67.74 1.63 -3.67
N SER A 187 67.37 0.42 -4.07
CA SER A 187 68.31 -0.56 -4.64
C SER A 187 68.87 -0.08 -5.98
N GLN A 188 68.01 0.43 -6.87
CA GLN A 188 68.42 1.00 -8.16
C GLN A 188 69.31 2.23 -7.98
N GLN A 189 69.08 3.05 -6.96
CA GLN A 189 69.95 4.18 -6.65
C GLN A 189 71.37 3.71 -6.29
N LYS A 190 71.49 2.68 -5.43
CA LYS A 190 72.80 2.09 -5.10
C LYS A 190 73.49 1.50 -6.33
N LEU A 191 72.74 0.82 -7.19
CA LEU A 191 73.28 0.24 -8.43
C LEU A 191 73.71 1.31 -9.44
N LEU A 192 73.02 2.45 -9.50
CA LEU A 192 73.44 3.61 -10.31
C LEU A 192 74.72 4.25 -9.76
N ASP A 193 74.86 4.33 -8.43
CA ASP A 193 76.09 4.83 -7.79
C ASP A 193 77.29 3.91 -8.10
N GLU A 194 77.09 2.59 -8.01
CA GLU A 194 78.11 1.59 -8.39
C GLU A 194 78.47 1.67 -9.88
N LEU A 195 77.46 1.77 -10.76
CA LEU A 195 77.69 1.93 -12.20
C LEU A 195 78.48 3.21 -12.51
N ASN A 196 78.17 4.31 -11.83
CA ASN A 196 78.89 5.57 -11.99
C ASN A 196 80.36 5.44 -11.56
N GLU A 197 80.63 4.68 -10.50
CA GLU A 197 82.00 4.37 -10.09
C GLU A 197 82.72 3.48 -11.12
N ASP A 198 82.06 2.45 -11.65
CA ASP A 198 82.59 1.56 -12.70
C ASP A 198 82.91 2.34 -13.98
N VAL A 199 82.00 3.20 -14.44
CA VAL A 199 82.21 4.09 -15.60
C VAL A 199 83.40 5.02 -15.35
N GLY A 200 83.53 5.56 -14.13
CA GLY A 200 84.70 6.35 -13.73
C GLY A 200 86.01 5.57 -13.90
N ARG A 201 86.04 4.31 -13.46
CA ARG A 201 87.21 3.41 -13.60
C ARG A 201 87.51 3.05 -15.05
N GLU A 202 86.50 2.78 -15.88
CA GLU A 202 86.70 2.53 -17.32
C GLU A 202 87.22 3.77 -18.06
N MET A 203 86.72 4.96 -17.73
CA MET A 203 87.18 6.21 -18.31
C MET A 203 88.67 6.46 -18.01
N GLU A 204 89.13 6.14 -16.81
CA GLU A 204 90.55 6.19 -16.44
C GLU A 204 91.40 5.21 -17.27
N ARG A 205 90.94 3.96 -17.46
CA ARG A 205 91.61 2.98 -18.32
C ARG A 205 91.65 3.44 -19.78
N MET A 206 90.57 4.03 -20.28
CA MET A 206 90.52 4.56 -21.63
C MET A 206 91.50 5.73 -21.82
N ASP A 207 91.66 6.61 -20.82
CA ASP A 207 92.67 7.68 -20.82
C ASP A 207 94.12 7.14 -20.87
N VAL A 208 94.39 6.01 -20.21
CA VAL A 208 95.71 5.34 -20.30
C VAL A 208 95.96 4.79 -21.71
N VAL A 209 94.95 4.18 -22.33
CA VAL A 209 95.05 3.65 -23.70
C VAL A 209 95.28 4.77 -24.72
N THR A 210 94.53 5.88 -24.63
CA THR A 210 94.70 7.02 -25.53
C THR A 210 96.07 7.67 -25.39
N LYS A 211 96.58 7.83 -24.16
CA LYS A 211 97.96 8.29 -23.90
C LYS A 211 99.00 7.37 -24.51
N SER A 212 98.82 6.05 -24.39
CA SER A 212 99.73 5.05 -24.96
C SER A 212 99.74 5.10 -26.50
N MET A 213 98.57 5.29 -27.11
CA MET A 213 98.42 5.46 -28.55
C MET A 213 99.07 6.76 -29.05
N GLY A 214 98.96 7.85 -28.28
CA GLY A 214 99.67 9.10 -28.55
C GLY A 214 101.19 8.97 -28.47
N ALA A 215 101.72 8.14 -27.57
CA ALA A 215 103.15 7.86 -27.46
C ALA A 215 103.68 7.04 -28.67
N LEU A 216 102.92 6.05 -29.14
CA LEU A 216 103.26 5.26 -30.32
C LEU A 216 103.31 6.09 -31.61
N LEU A 217 102.41 7.07 -31.77
CA LEU A 217 102.42 7.96 -32.92
C LEU A 217 103.63 8.92 -32.95
N LYS A 218 104.27 9.15 -31.81
CA LYS A 218 105.39 10.10 -31.69
C LYS A 218 106.74 9.52 -32.15
N THR A 219 106.84 8.21 -32.38
CA THR A 219 108.06 7.53 -32.86
C THR A 219 108.02 7.29 -34.37
N SER A 220 108.17 8.34 -35.18
CA SER A 220 108.52 8.18 -36.60
C SER A 220 109.91 8.77 -36.86
N ASN A 221 110.85 7.88 -37.13
CA ASN A 221 112.27 8.17 -37.23
C ASN A 221 112.54 8.93 -38.53
N ARG A 222 112.76 10.25 -38.45
CA ARG A 222 112.89 11.17 -39.60
C ARG A 222 113.85 10.67 -40.69
N GLY A 223 114.89 9.92 -40.30
CA GLY A 223 115.84 9.31 -41.25
C GLY A 223 115.21 8.30 -42.23
N GLN A 224 114.21 7.52 -41.81
CA GLN A 224 113.49 6.62 -42.71
C GLN A 224 112.67 7.38 -43.75
N ILE A 225 112.07 8.51 -43.37
CA ILE A 225 111.30 9.36 -44.30
C ILE A 225 112.22 9.95 -45.37
N TYR A 226 113.41 10.45 -44.99
CA TYR A 226 114.40 10.93 -45.96
C TYR A 226 114.93 9.81 -46.86
N MET A 227 115.12 8.60 -46.31
CA MET A 227 115.58 7.45 -47.09
C MET A 227 114.54 6.99 -48.12
N VAL A 228 113.25 6.95 -47.75
CA VAL A 228 112.15 6.66 -48.67
C VAL A 228 112.04 7.76 -49.74
N GLY A 229 112.15 9.03 -49.36
CA GLY A 229 112.15 10.14 -50.33
C GLY A 229 113.29 10.06 -51.34
N ALA A 230 114.50 9.72 -50.88
CA ALA A 230 115.66 9.53 -51.76
C ALA A 230 115.49 8.35 -52.73
N ALA A 231 114.88 7.24 -52.27
CA ALA A 231 114.61 6.07 -53.12
C ALA A 231 113.61 6.39 -54.24
N ILE A 232 112.57 7.18 -53.95
CA ILE A 232 111.58 7.63 -54.95
C ILE A 232 112.24 8.55 -55.99
N LEU A 233 113.09 9.48 -55.56
CA LEU A 233 113.81 10.38 -56.46
C LEU A 233 114.72 9.59 -57.44
N LEU A 234 115.46 8.61 -56.92
CA LEU A 234 116.36 7.78 -57.70
C LEU A 234 115.60 6.94 -58.74
N PHE A 235 114.43 6.42 -58.37
CA PHE A 235 113.54 5.70 -59.29
C PHE A 235 113.07 6.60 -60.45
N LEU A 236 112.68 7.85 -60.16
CA LEU A 236 112.25 8.80 -61.20
C LEU A 236 113.37 9.13 -62.19
N ILE A 237 114.61 9.28 -61.72
CA ILE A 237 115.80 9.50 -62.56
C ILE A 237 116.01 8.30 -63.50
N LEU A 238 115.90 7.08 -62.97
CA LEU A 238 116.03 5.83 -63.73
C LEU A 238 114.97 5.72 -64.84
N VAL A 239 113.70 6.04 -64.52
CA VAL A 239 112.59 6.03 -65.48
C VAL A 239 112.80 7.08 -66.57
N PHE A 240 113.25 8.28 -66.22
CA PHE A 240 113.52 9.34 -67.19
C PHE A 240 114.63 8.99 -68.18
N LEU A 241 115.69 8.31 -67.72
CA LEU A 241 116.81 7.91 -68.56
C LEU A 241 116.43 6.79 -69.55
N ILE A 242 115.58 5.85 -69.13
CA ILE A 242 115.03 4.79 -70.00
C ILE A 242 114.10 5.35 -71.07
N LEU A 243 113.30 6.37 -70.75
CA LEU A 243 112.37 7.00 -71.71
C LEU A 243 113.06 7.90 -72.74
N ASN A 244 114.29 8.36 -72.46
CA ASN A 244 115.02 9.31 -73.29
C ASN A 244 116.21 8.68 -74.07
N THR A 245 116.29 7.35 -74.06
CA THR A 245 117.25 6.51 -74.83
C THR A 245 116.47 5.67 -75.84
#